data_AF-A6G394-F1
#
_entry.id   AF-A6G394-F1
#
_cell.length_a   1.000
_cell.length_b   1.000
_cell.length_c   1.000
_cell.angle_alpha   90.00
_cell.angle_beta   90.00
_cell.angle_gamma   90.00
#
_symmetry.space_group_name_H-M   'P 1'
#
loop_
_entity.id
_entity.type
_entity.pdbx_description
1 polymer ?
#
loop_
_entity_poly.entity_id
_entity_poly.type
_entity_poly.pdbx_seq_one_letter_code
_entity_poly.pdbx_strand_id
1 'polypeptide(L)'
;MVSTDVPTEIELRDILPVAIFERVRDRWGPMVWRVKAARRVEFSHLSVLFESRTTALWQIHEVLRVESRTSTGDIQREIDEYARLVPGPGVLTATLSIHAGSAAVGEVFSRELDTGLICLEVGAHRCPCRRLDPDDREPAAIHYIAFDVTESAQAALHAGEPGWLRVESSVGCERLPLGPETRASLLETLDLGRPPRPSADEPSSDTFIPILNADQTWPSW
;
A
#
# COMPACT_ATOMS: atom_id res chain seq x y z
N MET A 1 -1.18 -26.02 9.79
CA MET A 1 -1.63 -24.73 9.24
C MET A 1 -0.39 -23.91 8.96
N VAL A 2 0.01 -23.79 7.70
CA VAL A 2 1.09 -22.87 7.32
C VAL A 2 0.45 -21.49 7.42
N SER A 3 0.92 -20.66 8.35
CA SER A 3 0.53 -19.26 8.40
C SER A 3 0.91 -18.66 7.05
N THR A 4 -0.08 -18.34 6.21
CA THR A 4 0.12 -17.59 4.96
C THR A 4 0.26 -16.12 5.29
N ASP A 5 1.12 -15.81 6.25
CA ASP A 5 1.50 -14.45 6.55
C ASP A 5 2.57 -14.11 5.53
N VAL A 6 2.17 -13.44 4.44
CA VAL A 6 3.13 -12.87 3.50
C VAL A 6 3.88 -11.82 4.31
N PRO A 7 5.19 -12.00 4.60
CA PRO A 7 5.90 -11.09 5.48
C PRO A 7 5.81 -9.69 4.88
N THR A 8 5.22 -8.74 5.60
CA THR A 8 5.16 -7.34 5.16
C THR A 8 6.53 -6.66 5.29
N GLU A 9 7.40 -7.20 6.13
CA GLU A 9 8.75 -6.66 6.33
C GLU A 9 9.72 -7.12 5.22
N ILE A 10 10.69 -6.26 4.92
CA ILE A 10 11.83 -6.57 4.05
C ILE A 10 13.06 -6.66 4.94
N GLU A 11 13.73 -7.79 4.90
CA GLU A 11 14.94 -8.05 5.67
C GLU A 11 16.14 -8.31 4.75
N LEU A 12 17.35 -8.31 5.32
CA LEU A 12 18.58 -8.64 4.59
C LEU A 12 18.50 -9.96 3.81
N ARG A 13 17.79 -10.96 4.36
CA ARG A 13 17.61 -12.27 3.71
C ARG A 13 16.77 -12.22 2.43
N ASP A 14 16.00 -11.15 2.23
CA ASP A 14 15.20 -10.92 1.03
C ASP A 14 16.01 -10.30 -0.12
N ILE A 15 17.23 -9.81 0.17
CA ILE A 15 18.06 -9.12 -0.79
C ILE A 15 19.05 -10.08 -1.42
N LEU A 16 18.94 -10.24 -2.75
CA LEU A 16 19.86 -11.01 -3.55
C LEU A 16 21.19 -10.23 -3.72
N PRO A 17 22.34 -10.93 -3.69
CA PRO A 17 23.59 -10.33 -4.14
C PRO A 17 23.45 -9.78 -5.56
N VAL A 18 24.07 -8.63 -5.86
CA VAL A 18 23.93 -7.91 -7.15
C VAL A 18 24.14 -8.85 -8.35
N ALA A 19 25.19 -9.68 -8.33
CA ALA A 19 25.48 -10.62 -9.41
C ALA A 19 24.40 -11.70 -9.62
N ILE A 20 23.65 -12.05 -8.57
CA ILE A 20 22.51 -12.98 -8.66
C ILE A 20 21.29 -12.24 -9.17
N PHE A 21 21.02 -11.03 -8.65
CA PHE A 21 19.91 -10.20 -9.10
C PHE A 21 20.00 -9.93 -10.60
N GLU A 22 21.16 -9.56 -11.13
CA GLU A 22 21.36 -9.33 -12.57
C GLU A 22 20.96 -10.52 -13.44
N ARG A 23 21.24 -11.74 -13.01
CA ARG A 23 20.89 -12.96 -13.75
C ARG A 23 19.39 -13.24 -13.76
N VAL A 24 18.68 -12.89 -12.68
CA VAL A 24 17.23 -13.14 -12.56
C VAL A 24 16.38 -11.95 -12.98
N ARG A 25 16.98 -10.76 -13.13
CA ARG A 25 16.30 -9.49 -13.43
C ARG A 25 15.42 -9.58 -14.65
N ASP A 26 15.90 -10.17 -15.75
CA ASP A 26 15.14 -10.27 -17.00
C ASP A 26 13.91 -11.17 -16.89
N ARG A 27 13.93 -12.14 -15.96
CA ARG A 27 12.78 -12.99 -15.67
C ARG A 27 11.83 -12.36 -14.65
N TRP A 28 12.37 -11.65 -13.66
CA TRP A 28 11.58 -11.06 -12.58
C TRP A 28 10.93 -9.73 -12.98
N GLY A 29 11.64 -8.89 -13.73
CA GLY A 29 11.19 -7.56 -14.17
C GLY A 29 9.83 -7.55 -14.87
N PRO A 30 9.54 -8.45 -15.83
CA PRO A 30 8.22 -8.52 -16.44
C PRO A 30 7.09 -8.79 -15.44
N MET A 31 7.34 -9.56 -14.37
CA MET A 31 6.34 -9.79 -13.32
C MET A 31 6.12 -8.51 -12.49
N VAL A 32 7.20 -7.82 -12.12
CA VAL A 32 7.11 -6.53 -11.41
C VAL A 32 6.40 -5.49 -12.25
N TRP A 33 6.63 -5.46 -13.56
CA TRP A 33 5.94 -4.54 -14.46
C TRP A 33 4.43 -4.77 -14.47
N ARG A 34 3.97 -6.02 -14.48
CA ARG A 34 2.54 -6.35 -14.36
C ARG A 34 1.95 -5.87 -13.04
N VAL A 35 2.67 -6.07 -11.93
CA VAL A 35 2.26 -5.56 -10.62
C VAL A 35 2.16 -4.02 -10.64
N LYS A 36 3.17 -3.33 -11.19
CA LYS A 36 3.17 -1.87 -11.31
C LYS A 36 2.04 -1.37 -12.23
N ALA A 37 1.76 -2.05 -13.33
CA ALA A 37 0.71 -1.68 -14.27
C ALA A 37 -0.68 -1.78 -13.62
N ALA A 38 -0.95 -2.86 -12.88
CA ALA A 38 -2.21 -3.01 -12.14
C ALA A 38 -2.37 -1.95 -11.04
N ARG A 39 -1.28 -1.37 -10.52
CA ARG A 39 -1.27 -0.44 -9.40
C ARG A 39 -1.00 1.02 -9.78
N ARG A 40 -0.92 1.36 -11.06
CA ARG A 40 -0.64 2.72 -11.53
C ARG A 40 -1.91 3.41 -12.02
N VAL A 41 -2.09 4.66 -11.61
CA VAL A 41 -3.08 5.59 -12.15
C VAL A 41 -2.32 6.77 -12.77
N GLU A 42 -2.59 7.04 -14.05
CA GLU A 42 -1.93 8.08 -14.83
C GLU A 42 -2.88 9.27 -15.00
N PHE A 43 -2.45 10.47 -14.61
CA PHE A 43 -3.15 11.74 -14.83
C PHE A 43 -2.38 12.59 -15.85
N SER A 44 -2.88 13.77 -16.17
CA SER A 44 -2.28 14.61 -17.23
C SER A 44 -0.88 15.14 -16.88
N HIS A 45 -0.57 15.35 -15.60
CA HIS A 45 0.69 15.93 -15.14
C HIS A 45 1.40 15.15 -14.03
N LEU A 46 0.78 14.07 -13.57
CA LEU A 46 1.33 13.25 -12.52
C LEU A 46 0.84 11.81 -12.64
N SER A 47 1.51 10.90 -11.98
CA SER A 47 1.03 9.53 -11.82
C SER A 47 1.22 9.05 -10.39
N VAL A 48 0.35 8.14 -10.00
CA VAL A 48 0.36 7.50 -8.68
C VAL A 48 0.57 6.01 -8.89
N LEU A 49 1.66 5.48 -8.36
CA LEU A 49 1.89 4.05 -8.25
C LEU A 49 1.63 3.64 -6.81
N PHE A 50 0.53 2.91 -6.55
CA PHE A 50 0.34 2.27 -5.26
C PHE A 50 1.42 1.21 -5.05
N GLU A 51 2.14 1.32 -3.94
CA GLU A 51 3.29 0.47 -3.67
C GLU A 51 2.85 -0.86 -3.02
N SER A 52 3.78 -1.79 -3.00
CA SER A 52 3.65 -3.13 -2.46
C SER A 52 5.03 -3.60 -2.02
N ARG A 53 5.09 -4.70 -1.26
CA ARG A 53 6.39 -5.32 -0.96
C ARG A 53 7.17 -5.68 -2.22
N THR A 54 6.50 -6.17 -3.27
CA THR A 54 7.14 -6.54 -4.53
C THR A 54 7.77 -5.34 -5.23
N THR A 55 7.09 -4.19 -5.24
CA THR A 55 7.60 -2.99 -5.88
C THR A 55 8.72 -2.35 -5.07
N ALA A 56 8.62 -2.31 -3.74
CA ALA A 56 9.70 -1.86 -2.85
C ALA A 56 10.95 -2.73 -2.98
N LEU A 57 10.80 -4.06 -2.92
CA LEU A 57 11.91 -5.00 -3.07
C LEU A 57 12.62 -4.83 -4.42
N TRP A 58 11.86 -4.61 -5.49
CA TRP A 58 12.45 -4.31 -6.80
C TRP A 58 13.27 -3.02 -6.80
N GLN A 59 12.79 -1.94 -6.13
CA GLN A 59 13.53 -0.68 -6.06
C GLN A 59 14.85 -0.84 -5.29
N ILE A 60 14.83 -1.53 -4.15
CA ILE A 60 16.05 -1.82 -3.38
C ILE A 60 17.08 -2.52 -4.27
N HIS A 61 16.68 -3.57 -4.98
CA HIS A 61 17.61 -4.28 -5.86
C HIS A 61 18.12 -3.43 -7.02
N GLU A 62 17.26 -2.60 -7.64
CA GLU A 62 17.69 -1.72 -8.73
C GLU A 62 18.69 -0.65 -8.24
N VAL A 63 18.48 -0.06 -7.07
CA VAL A 63 19.42 0.92 -6.50
C VAL A 63 20.76 0.26 -6.20
N LEU A 64 20.75 -0.88 -5.49
CA LEU A 64 21.98 -1.62 -5.17
C LEU A 64 22.77 -2.01 -6.44
N ARG A 65 22.06 -2.39 -7.51
CA ARG A 65 22.65 -2.74 -8.80
C ARG A 65 23.25 -1.53 -9.50
N VAL A 66 22.48 -0.45 -9.66
CA VAL A 66 22.93 0.76 -10.38
C VAL A 66 24.12 1.39 -9.68
N GLU A 67 24.13 1.39 -8.35
CA GLU A 67 25.17 2.03 -7.55
C GLU A 67 26.28 1.08 -7.09
N SER A 68 26.21 -0.21 -7.48
CA SER A 68 27.17 -1.24 -7.10
C SER A 68 27.39 -1.36 -5.58
N ARG A 69 26.36 -1.08 -4.78
CA ARG A 69 26.38 -1.17 -3.32
C ARG A 69 26.28 -2.65 -2.92
N THR A 70 27.28 -3.14 -2.17
CA THR A 70 27.39 -4.57 -1.81
C THR A 70 27.67 -4.82 -0.34
N SER A 71 28.01 -3.79 0.44
CA SER A 71 28.23 -3.94 1.87
C SER A 71 26.91 -4.11 2.61
N THR A 72 26.90 -4.87 3.70
CA THR A 72 25.69 -5.07 4.52
C THR A 72 25.12 -3.74 5.04
N GLY A 73 25.98 -2.78 5.37
CA GLY A 73 25.54 -1.45 5.83
C GLY A 73 24.85 -0.63 4.74
N ASP A 74 25.33 -0.73 3.49
CA ASP A 74 24.66 -0.06 2.37
C ASP A 74 23.34 -0.74 2.02
N ILE A 75 23.29 -2.08 2.06
CA ILE A 75 22.05 -2.83 1.85
C ILE A 75 21.01 -2.46 2.91
N GLN A 76 21.40 -2.42 4.19
CA GLN A 76 20.48 -2.05 5.26
C GLN A 76 19.94 -0.63 5.08
N ARG A 77 20.79 0.32 4.64
CA ARG A 77 20.35 1.68 4.35
C ARG A 77 19.27 1.75 3.26
N GLU A 78 19.42 0.97 2.19
CA GLU A 78 18.38 0.89 1.15
C GLU A 78 17.11 0.22 1.65
N ILE A 79 17.23 -0.83 2.48
CA ILE A 79 16.07 -1.44 3.13
C ILE A 79 15.34 -0.38 3.97
N ASP A 80 16.05 0.35 4.84
CA ASP A 80 15.47 1.37 5.72
C ASP A 80 14.77 2.48 4.92
N GLU A 81 15.35 2.88 3.78
CA GLU A 81 14.79 3.89 2.89
C GLU A 81 13.48 3.43 2.22
N TYR A 82 13.46 2.22 1.65
CA TYR A 82 12.35 1.74 0.82
C TYR A 82 11.32 0.90 1.57
N ALA A 83 11.64 0.38 2.76
CA ALA A 83 10.69 -0.40 3.58
C ALA A 83 9.46 0.43 3.97
N ARG A 84 9.60 1.75 4.12
CA ARG A 84 8.45 2.66 4.36
C ARG A 84 7.42 2.67 3.23
N LEU A 85 7.81 2.24 2.02
CA LEU A 85 6.88 2.10 0.89
C LEU A 85 6.06 0.81 0.97
N VAL A 86 6.38 -0.12 1.88
CA VAL A 86 5.55 -1.30 2.04
C VAL A 86 4.28 -0.91 2.80
N PRO A 87 3.09 -1.12 2.21
CA PRO A 87 1.84 -0.80 2.87
C PRO A 87 1.62 -1.68 4.11
N GLY A 88 0.82 -1.16 5.06
CA GLY A 88 0.46 -1.85 6.29
C GLY A 88 -1.06 -2.05 6.41
N PRO A 89 -1.53 -2.71 7.48
CA PRO A 89 -2.96 -2.89 7.72
C PRO A 89 -3.71 -1.55 7.70
N GLY A 90 -4.73 -1.43 6.83
CA GLY A 90 -5.51 -0.20 6.66
C GLY A 90 -4.76 1.00 6.09
N VAL A 91 -3.51 0.83 5.62
CA VAL A 91 -2.71 1.91 5.04
C VAL A 91 -2.23 1.51 3.65
N LEU A 92 -2.57 2.31 2.65
CA LEU A 92 -1.97 2.21 1.33
C LEU A 92 -0.84 3.23 1.20
N THR A 93 0.31 2.80 0.71
CA THR A 93 1.43 3.67 0.34
C THR A 93 1.48 3.85 -1.17
N ALA A 94 2.03 4.96 -1.64
CA ALA A 94 2.20 5.20 -3.06
C ALA A 94 3.40 6.10 -3.37
N THR A 95 3.97 5.91 -4.56
CA THR A 95 4.89 6.86 -5.17
C THR A 95 4.11 7.79 -6.10
N LEU A 96 4.13 9.08 -5.81
CA LEU A 96 3.65 10.14 -6.67
C LEU A 96 4.80 10.61 -7.55
N SER A 97 4.62 10.57 -8.88
CA SER A 97 5.56 11.11 -9.85
C SER A 97 4.95 12.30 -10.59
N ILE A 98 5.51 13.49 -10.39
CA ILE A 98 5.11 14.73 -11.05
C ILE A 98 5.95 14.91 -12.32
N HIS A 99 5.27 14.99 -13.45
CA HIS A 99 5.86 15.23 -14.78
C HIS A 99 5.18 16.42 -15.46
N ALA A 100 4.86 17.45 -14.67
CA ALA A 100 4.22 18.67 -15.13
C ALA A 100 5.06 19.39 -16.20
N GLY A 101 4.37 20.06 -17.14
CA GLY A 101 5.02 20.74 -18.27
C GLY A 101 5.91 21.93 -17.91
N SER A 102 5.88 22.41 -16.66
CA SER A 102 6.79 23.44 -16.14
C SER A 102 7.11 23.24 -14.66
N ALA A 103 8.26 23.75 -14.22
CA ALA A 103 8.70 23.68 -12.82
C ALA A 103 7.71 24.35 -11.85
N ALA A 104 7.12 25.49 -12.25
CA ALA A 104 6.16 26.22 -11.42
C ALA A 104 4.90 25.39 -11.13
N VAL A 105 4.40 24.62 -12.11
CA VAL A 105 3.25 23.72 -11.90
C VAL A 105 3.63 22.57 -10.95
N GLY A 106 4.83 21.99 -11.11
CA GLY A 106 5.29 20.94 -10.20
C GLY A 106 5.48 21.40 -8.76
N GLU A 107 5.89 22.66 -8.57
CA GLU A 107 6.02 23.29 -7.26
C GLU A 107 4.65 23.51 -6.59
N VAL A 108 3.63 23.89 -7.36
CA VAL A 108 2.24 23.98 -6.87
C VAL A 108 1.76 22.61 -6.38
N PHE A 109 1.89 21.56 -7.19
CA PHE A 109 1.49 20.22 -6.76
C PHE A 109 2.25 19.74 -5.51
N SER A 110 3.56 20.00 -5.44
CA SER A 110 4.35 19.63 -4.25
C SER A 110 3.83 20.31 -2.98
N ARG A 111 3.46 21.59 -3.06
CA ARG A 111 2.92 22.36 -1.93
C ARG A 111 1.52 21.93 -1.51
N GLU A 112 0.68 21.55 -2.46
CA GLU A 112 -0.73 21.20 -2.21
C GLU A 112 -0.94 19.76 -1.71
N LEU A 113 0.13 18.95 -1.65
CA LEU A 113 0.07 17.54 -1.27
C LEU A 113 -0.61 17.32 0.08
N ASP A 114 -0.19 18.07 1.10
CA ASP A 114 -0.75 17.98 2.46
C ASP A 114 -2.12 18.67 2.61
N THR A 115 -2.54 19.45 1.60
CA THR A 115 -3.85 20.13 1.59
C THR A 115 -4.91 19.33 0.84
N GLY A 116 -4.61 18.09 0.46
CA GLY A 116 -5.56 17.18 -0.18
C GLY A 116 -5.47 17.14 -1.70
N LEU A 117 -4.28 17.40 -2.28
CA LEU A 117 -4.05 17.26 -3.73
C LEU A 117 -4.60 15.93 -4.26
N ILE A 118 -4.37 14.84 -3.54
CA ILE A 118 -4.80 13.50 -3.97
C ILE A 118 -5.74 12.91 -2.93
N CYS A 119 -6.86 12.35 -3.39
CA CYS A 119 -7.83 11.68 -2.54
C CYS A 119 -8.29 10.35 -3.17
N LEU A 120 -8.18 9.28 -2.39
CA LEU A 120 -8.81 7.99 -2.68
C LEU A 120 -10.28 8.07 -2.25
N GLU A 121 -11.20 7.89 -3.19
CA GLU A 121 -12.64 7.91 -2.93
C GLU A 121 -13.22 6.51 -3.15
N VAL A 122 -14.02 6.02 -2.22
CA VAL A 122 -14.71 4.72 -2.32
C VAL A 122 -16.15 4.90 -1.87
N GLY A 123 -17.10 4.83 -2.79
CA GLY A 123 -18.50 5.17 -2.50
C GLY A 123 -18.60 6.58 -1.89
N ALA A 124 -19.08 6.67 -0.65
CA ALA A 124 -19.18 7.93 0.11
C ALA A 124 -17.92 8.28 0.93
N HIS A 125 -16.93 7.39 0.99
CA HIS A 125 -15.75 7.56 1.84
C HIS A 125 -14.61 8.25 1.08
N ARG A 126 -13.92 9.16 1.78
CA ARG A 126 -12.76 9.90 1.27
C ARG A 126 -11.56 9.65 2.16
N CYS A 127 -10.45 9.27 1.56
CA CYS A 127 -9.16 9.07 2.22
C CYS A 127 -8.16 10.03 1.52
N PRO A 128 -7.92 11.23 2.06
CA PRO A 128 -6.92 12.15 1.50
C PRO A 128 -5.51 11.55 1.68
N CYS A 129 -4.60 11.90 0.77
CA CYS A 129 -3.19 11.53 0.93
C CYS A 129 -2.51 12.37 2.02
N ARG A 130 -1.43 11.83 2.56
CA ARG A 130 -0.42 12.53 3.36
C ARG A 130 0.97 12.15 2.91
N ARG A 131 1.97 12.99 3.16
CA ARG A 131 3.38 12.59 3.02
C ARG A 131 3.70 11.41 3.95
N LEU A 132 4.57 10.52 3.48
CA LEU A 132 5.18 9.51 4.36
C LEU A 132 6.22 10.13 5.29
N ASP A 133 6.99 11.11 4.79
CA ASP A 133 7.87 11.95 5.59
C ASP A 133 7.28 13.38 5.65
N PRO A 134 6.67 13.79 6.79
CA PRO A 134 6.07 15.12 6.94
C PRO A 134 7.08 16.28 6.96
N ASP A 135 8.36 15.99 7.20
CA ASP A 135 9.43 16.98 7.26
C ASP A 135 10.03 17.24 5.86
N ASP A 136 9.91 16.28 4.94
CA ASP A 136 10.25 16.45 3.53
C ASP A 136 9.20 17.29 2.78
N ARG A 137 9.37 18.62 2.89
CA ARG A 137 8.49 19.63 2.26
C ARG A 137 9.09 20.25 1.01
N GLU A 138 10.28 19.83 0.61
CA GLU A 138 10.94 20.40 -0.55
C GLU A 138 10.22 19.99 -1.85
N PRO A 139 10.02 20.92 -2.80
CA PRO A 139 9.47 20.58 -4.10
C PRO A 139 10.34 19.53 -4.82
N ALA A 140 9.72 18.43 -5.21
CA ALA A 140 10.39 17.30 -5.86
C ALA A 140 9.53 16.72 -6.97
N ALA A 141 10.17 16.06 -7.94
CA ALA A 141 9.46 15.32 -8.99
C ALA A 141 8.85 14.01 -8.46
N ILE A 142 9.35 13.50 -7.33
CA ILE A 142 8.88 12.27 -6.70
C ILE A 142 8.51 12.60 -5.26
N HIS A 143 7.33 12.16 -4.82
CA HIS A 143 6.91 12.20 -3.42
C HIS A 143 6.43 10.83 -2.99
N TYR A 144 6.70 10.46 -1.74
CA TYR A 144 6.13 9.26 -1.15
C TYR A 144 4.95 9.62 -0.26
N ILE A 145 3.80 9.02 -0.53
CA ILE A 145 2.53 9.35 0.10
C ILE A 145 1.86 8.11 0.70
N ALA A 146 0.92 8.34 1.60
CA ALA A 146 0.06 7.30 2.14
C ALA A 146 -1.40 7.75 2.21
N PHE A 147 -2.28 6.76 2.28
CA PHE A 147 -3.72 6.89 2.47
C PHE A 147 -4.12 6.01 3.65
N ASP A 148 -4.69 6.62 4.69
CA ASP A 148 -5.29 5.88 5.79
C ASP A 148 -6.71 5.45 5.36
N VAL A 149 -6.87 4.17 5.02
CA VAL A 149 -8.11 3.61 4.48
C VAL A 149 -8.97 3.09 5.63
N THR A 150 -9.97 3.88 6.01
CA THR A 150 -10.90 3.53 7.10
C THR A 150 -11.58 2.18 6.88
N GLU A 151 -11.98 1.52 7.97
CA GLU A 151 -12.69 0.23 7.89
C GLU A 151 -13.96 0.31 7.02
N SER A 152 -14.68 1.42 7.04
CA SER A 152 -15.86 1.63 6.19
C SER A 152 -15.49 1.75 4.71
N ALA A 153 -14.39 2.43 4.37
CA ALA A 153 -13.88 2.48 3.00
C ALA A 153 -13.39 1.10 2.52
N GLN A 154 -12.73 0.33 3.39
CA GLN A 154 -12.34 -1.05 3.08
C GLN A 154 -13.58 -1.92 2.84
N ALA A 155 -14.58 -1.85 3.73
CA ALA A 155 -15.84 -2.57 3.58
C ALA A 155 -16.56 -2.22 2.27
N ALA A 156 -16.59 -0.94 1.90
CA ALA A 156 -17.13 -0.48 0.62
C ALA A 156 -16.37 -1.05 -0.59
N LEU A 157 -15.03 -1.06 -0.56
CA LEU A 157 -14.22 -1.68 -1.63
C LEU A 157 -14.56 -3.16 -1.80
N HIS A 158 -14.68 -3.90 -0.69
CA HIS A 158 -15.09 -5.32 -0.69
C HIS A 158 -16.52 -5.54 -1.17
N ALA A 159 -17.43 -4.62 -0.86
CA ALA A 159 -18.83 -4.67 -1.30
C ALA A 159 -19.00 -4.38 -2.79
N GLY A 160 -17.93 -4.01 -3.50
CA GLY A 160 -17.97 -3.77 -4.93
C GLY A 160 -18.13 -2.29 -5.28
N GLU A 161 -18.23 -1.37 -4.31
CA GLU A 161 -18.40 0.06 -4.54
C GLU A 161 -17.31 0.63 -5.47
N PRO A 162 -17.67 1.58 -6.36
CA PRO A 162 -16.70 2.15 -7.29
C PRO A 162 -15.64 2.96 -6.53
N GLY A 163 -14.38 2.66 -6.83
CA GLY A 163 -13.22 3.40 -6.35
C GLY A 163 -12.77 4.44 -7.36
N TRP A 164 -12.29 5.58 -6.89
CA TRP A 164 -11.75 6.66 -7.71
C TRP A 164 -10.50 7.23 -7.06
N LEU A 165 -9.59 7.73 -7.91
CA LEU A 165 -8.50 8.58 -7.46
C LEU A 165 -8.73 9.97 -8.03
N ARG A 166 -8.84 10.95 -7.14
CA ARG A 166 -9.02 12.37 -7.48
C ARG A 166 -7.70 13.09 -7.30
N VAL A 167 -7.38 13.95 -8.27
CA VAL A 167 -6.41 15.02 -8.16
C VAL A 167 -7.17 16.34 -8.18
N GLU A 168 -7.01 17.16 -7.15
CA GLU A 168 -7.65 18.47 -7.04
C GLU A 168 -6.61 19.51 -6.62
N SER A 169 -6.33 20.45 -7.52
CA SER A 169 -5.30 21.46 -7.39
C SER A 169 -5.81 22.82 -7.86
N SER A 170 -5.14 23.89 -7.47
CA SER A 170 -5.39 25.22 -8.04
C SER A 170 -5.19 25.29 -9.55
N VAL A 171 -4.42 24.38 -10.15
CA VAL A 171 -4.20 24.33 -11.61
C VAL A 171 -5.17 23.41 -12.37
N GLY A 172 -6.02 22.65 -11.66
CA GLY A 172 -7.00 21.76 -12.30
C GLY A 172 -7.52 20.65 -11.40
N CYS A 173 -8.56 19.96 -11.87
CA CYS A 173 -9.12 18.79 -11.20
C CYS A 173 -9.32 17.65 -12.19
N GLU A 174 -8.83 16.48 -11.83
CA GLU A 174 -9.02 15.23 -12.56
C GLU A 174 -9.53 14.15 -11.58
N ARG A 175 -10.38 13.24 -12.08
CA ARG A 175 -10.91 12.14 -11.28
C ARG A 175 -11.02 10.90 -12.15
N LEU A 176 -10.23 9.89 -11.83
CA LEU A 176 -10.10 8.69 -12.64
C LEU A 176 -10.61 7.46 -11.87
N PRO A 177 -11.33 6.54 -12.53
CA PRO A 177 -11.84 5.34 -11.88
C PRO A 177 -10.67 4.39 -11.58
N LEU A 178 -10.74 3.72 -10.43
CA LEU A 178 -9.86 2.58 -10.16
C LEU A 178 -10.40 1.36 -10.92
N GLY A 179 -9.61 0.89 -11.90
CA GLY A 179 -9.94 -0.30 -12.68
C GLY A 179 -10.08 -1.55 -11.80
N PRO A 180 -10.73 -2.62 -12.31
CA PRO A 180 -10.96 -3.84 -11.55
C PRO A 180 -9.65 -4.48 -11.06
N GLU A 181 -8.60 -4.49 -11.89
CA GLU A 181 -7.28 -5.01 -11.52
C GLU A 181 -6.63 -4.21 -10.39
N THR A 182 -6.72 -2.87 -10.45
CA THR A 182 -6.23 -1.99 -9.39
C THR A 182 -6.97 -2.25 -8.10
N ARG A 183 -8.29 -2.27 -8.13
CA ARG A 183 -9.11 -2.54 -6.94
C ARG A 183 -8.79 -3.90 -6.31
N ALA A 184 -8.68 -4.95 -7.13
CA ALA A 184 -8.30 -6.28 -6.65
C ALA A 184 -6.92 -6.25 -5.97
N SER A 185 -5.93 -5.62 -6.60
CA SER A 185 -4.59 -5.55 -6.04
C SER A 185 -4.50 -4.69 -4.76
N LEU A 186 -5.29 -3.61 -4.65
CA LEU A 186 -5.35 -2.83 -3.42
C LEU A 186 -6.02 -3.59 -2.28
N LEU A 187 -7.07 -4.38 -2.57
CA LEU A 187 -7.71 -5.25 -1.58
C LEU A 187 -6.75 -6.31 -1.05
N GLU A 188 -5.98 -6.97 -1.91
CA GLU A 188 -4.92 -7.91 -1.47
C GLU A 188 -3.96 -7.27 -0.47
N THR A 189 -3.65 -5.99 -0.65
CA THR A 189 -2.81 -5.22 0.27
C THR A 189 -3.52 -4.91 1.58
N LEU A 190 -4.78 -4.45 1.52
CA LEU A 190 -5.54 -4.06 2.71
C LEU A 190 -5.92 -5.26 3.59
N ASP A 191 -6.03 -6.45 2.99
CA ASP A 191 -6.31 -7.70 3.70
C ASP A 191 -5.07 -8.30 4.39
N LEU A 192 -3.87 -7.76 4.18
CA LEU A 192 -2.66 -8.19 4.87
C LEU A 192 -2.86 -8.04 6.39
N GLY A 193 -2.79 -9.16 7.12
CA GLY A 193 -2.98 -9.22 8.57
C GLY A 193 -4.43 -9.31 9.05
N ARG A 194 -5.43 -9.35 8.15
CA ARG A 194 -6.83 -9.63 8.53
C ARG A 194 -7.02 -11.13 8.73
N PRO A 195 -7.66 -11.60 9.81
CA PRO A 195 -8.10 -12.99 9.88
C PRO A 195 -9.04 -13.29 8.70
N PRO A 196 -8.98 -14.51 8.11
CA PRO A 196 -9.90 -14.87 7.03
C PRO A 196 -11.34 -14.63 7.50
N ARG A 197 -12.16 -14.01 6.64
CA ARG A 197 -13.58 -13.85 6.97
C ARG A 197 -14.18 -15.24 7.19
N PRO A 198 -14.96 -15.46 8.25
CA PRO A 198 -15.71 -16.69 8.39
C PRO A 198 -16.57 -16.85 7.13
N SER A 199 -16.51 -18.04 6.53
CA SER A 199 -17.32 -18.33 5.34
C SER A 199 -18.79 -18.15 5.70
N ALA A 200 -19.62 -17.64 4.78
CA ALA A 200 -21.05 -17.49 5.02
C ALA A 200 -21.77 -18.83 5.29
N ASP A 201 -21.06 -19.96 5.13
CA ASP A 201 -21.55 -21.32 5.34
C ASP A 201 -21.08 -21.95 6.68
N GLU A 202 -20.34 -21.23 7.53
CA GLU A 202 -19.98 -21.74 8.86
C GLU A 202 -21.06 -21.38 9.90
N PRO A 203 -21.75 -22.37 10.51
CA PRO A 203 -22.67 -22.10 11.61
C PRO A 203 -21.88 -21.55 12.80
N SER A 204 -22.36 -20.42 13.36
CA SER A 204 -21.75 -19.75 14.50
C SER A 204 -21.59 -20.71 15.67
N SER A 205 -20.35 -21.06 16.02
CA SER A 205 -20.03 -21.82 17.22
C SER A 205 -20.02 -20.92 18.47
N ASP A 206 -21.08 -20.14 18.64
CA ASP A 206 -21.40 -19.51 19.93
C ASP A 206 -22.26 -20.49 20.74
N THR A 207 -21.61 -21.49 21.30
CA THR A 207 -22.14 -22.19 22.48
C THR A 207 -20.96 -22.54 23.38
N PHE A 208 -20.35 -21.51 23.97
CA PHE A 208 -19.59 -21.69 25.19
C PHE A 208 -20.54 -21.53 26.38
N ILE A 209 -20.96 -22.67 26.92
CA ILE A 209 -21.69 -22.75 28.20
C ILE A 209 -20.70 -22.39 29.31
N PRO A 210 -20.98 -21.42 30.20
CA PRO A 210 -20.12 -21.17 31.34
C PRO A 210 -20.32 -22.30 32.37
N ILE A 211 -19.22 -22.94 32.75
CA ILE A 211 -19.16 -23.85 33.90
C ILE A 211 -19.52 -23.02 35.15
N LEU A 212 -20.68 -23.31 35.73
CA LEU A 212 -21.05 -22.79 37.05
C LEU A 212 -20.09 -23.36 38.10
N ASN A 213 -19.50 -22.48 38.90
CA ASN A 213 -18.69 -22.84 40.06
C ASN A 213 -19.51 -23.61 41.10
N ALA A 214 -18.87 -24.61 41.69
CA ALA A 214 -19.36 -25.39 42.81
C ALA A 214 -19.47 -24.49 44.07
N ASP A 215 -20.67 -24.01 44.36
CA ASP A 215 -21.21 -23.80 45.71
C ASP A 215 -22.61 -23.19 45.60
N GLN A 216 -23.62 -24.05 45.50
CA GLN A 216 -25.00 -23.67 45.79
C GLN A 216 -25.85 -24.91 46.09
N THR A 217 -26.17 -25.06 47.38
CA THR A 217 -27.12 -26.02 47.91
C THR A 217 -28.54 -25.66 47.48
N TRP A 218 -29.28 -26.61 46.92
CA TRP A 218 -30.70 -26.45 46.58
C TRP A 218 -31.60 -26.79 47.78
N PRO A 219 -32.67 -26.03 48.05
CA PRO A 219 -33.70 -26.45 49.00
C PRO A 219 -34.63 -27.50 48.37
N SER A 220 -35.02 -28.48 49.17
CA SER A 220 -35.97 -29.53 48.81
C SER A 220 -37.42 -29.08 48.99
N TRP A 221 -38.16 -28.97 47.89
CA TRP A 221 -39.55 -29.42 47.74
C TRP A 221 -39.93 -29.46 46.25
#